data_AF-A0A9W7PD01-F1
#
_entry.id   AF-A0A9W7PD01-F1
#
_cell.length_a   1.000
_cell.length_b   1.000
_cell.length_c   1.000
_cell.angle_alpha   90.00
_cell.angle_beta   90.00
_cell.angle_gamma   90.00
#
_symmetry.space_group_name_H-M   'P 1'
#
loop_
_entity.id
_entity.type
_entity.pdbx_description
1 polymer ?
#
loop_
_entity_poly.entity_id
_entity_poly.type
_entity_poly.pdbx_seq_one_letter_code
_entity_poly.pdbx_strand_id
1 'polypeptide(L)' 'MDGKHEKDHVRLARKKKGLKQREVAESLGISRSYYATIESGMRVPSLKVAIDISDFLNIDIKFFLS' A
#
# COMPACT_ATOMS: atom_id res chain seq x y z
N MET A 1 8.08 -17.72 16.48
CA MET A 1 8.09 -17.66 15.00
C MET A 1 7.11 -16.57 14.60
N ASP A 2 7.42 -15.28 14.77
CA ASP A 2 6.34 -14.26 14.78
C ASP A 2 6.77 -12.94 14.15
N GLY A 3 7.29 -12.98 12.92
CA GLY A 3 7.75 -11.80 12.18
C GLY A 3 6.82 -11.31 11.06
N LYS A 4 5.60 -11.86 10.93
CA LYS A 4 4.72 -11.61 9.76
C LYS A 4 3.59 -10.60 9.98
N HIS A 5 3.42 -10.04 11.17
CA HIS A 5 2.21 -9.29 11.52
C HIS A 5 2.24 -7.77 11.25
N GLU A 6 3.41 -7.15 11.01
CA GLU A 6 3.49 -5.68 10.84
C GLU A 6 3.48 -5.18 9.38
N LYS A 7 3.66 -6.04 8.37
CA LYS A 7 3.84 -5.57 6.97
C LYS A 7 2.58 -5.53 6.11
N ASP A 8 1.40 -5.70 6.70
CA ASP A 8 0.13 -5.84 5.94
C ASP A 8 -0.80 -4.62 6.02
N HIS A 9 -0.40 -3.49 6.62
CA HIS A 9 -1.28 -2.32 6.82
C HIS A 9 -1.93 -1.80 5.52
N VAL A 10 -1.14 -1.65 4.45
CA VAL A 10 -1.63 -1.20 3.13
C VAL A 10 -2.63 -2.21 2.56
N ARG A 11 -2.29 -3.50 2.61
CA ARG A 11 -3.14 -4.59 2.11
C ARG A 11 -4.45 -4.68 2.88
N LEU A 12 -4.40 -4.58 4.20
CA LEU A 12 -5.56 -4.63 5.08
C LEU A 12 -6.47 -3.43 4.83
N ALA A 13 -5.92 -2.23 4.71
CA ALA A 13 -6.69 -1.02 4.41
C ALA A 13 -7.39 -1.12 3.04
N ARG A 14 -6.68 -1.58 2.01
CA ARG A 14 -7.30 -1.84 0.70
C ARG A 14 -8.44 -2.85 0.79
N LYS A 15 -8.22 -3.98 1.46
CA LYS A 15 -9.24 -5.04 1.61
C LYS A 15 -10.46 -4.54 2.39
N LYS A 16 -10.28 -3.70 3.42
CA LYS A 16 -11.39 -3.07 4.16
C LYS A 16 -12.26 -2.16 3.28
N LYS A 17 -11.68 -1.57 2.24
CA LYS A 17 -12.41 -0.79 1.22
C LYS A 17 -13.03 -1.66 0.10
N GLY A 18 -12.86 -2.98 0.12
CA GLY A 18 -13.37 -3.88 -0.91
C GLY A 18 -12.66 -3.78 -2.26
N LEU A 19 -11.50 -3.11 -2.31
CA LEU A 19 -10.80 -2.80 -3.56
C LEU A 19 -9.84 -3.92 -3.98
N LYS A 20 -9.72 -4.15 -5.29
CA LYS A 20 -8.67 -4.94 -5.93
C LYS A 20 -7.41 -4.09 -6.08
N GLN A 21 -6.25 -4.75 -6.13
CA GLN A 21 -4.97 -4.06 -6.33
C GLN A 21 -4.92 -3.25 -7.64
N ARG A 22 -5.60 -3.73 -8.69
CA ARG A 22 -5.70 -3.03 -9.98
C ARG A 22 -6.43 -1.69 -9.84
N GLU A 23 -7.52 -1.64 -9.06
CA GLU A 23 -8.34 -0.44 -8.88
C GLU A 23 -7.56 0.66 -8.15
N VAL A 24 -6.76 0.29 -7.15
CA VAL A 24 -5.85 1.23 -6.47
C VAL A 24 -4.78 1.72 -7.44
N ALA A 25 -4.12 0.80 -8.14
CA ALA A 25 -3.04 1.15 -9.06
C ALA A 25 -3.51 2.10 -10.19
N GLU A 26 -4.68 1.84 -10.76
CA GLU A 26 -5.32 2.70 -11.76
C GLU A 26 -5.67 4.08 -11.20
N SER A 27 -6.24 4.13 -9.98
CA SER A 27 -6.59 5.40 -9.32
C SER A 27 -5.35 6.27 -9.03
N LEU A 28 -4.20 5.64 -8.80
CA LEU A 28 -2.95 6.31 -8.48
C LEU A 28 -2.02 6.51 -9.69
N GLY A 29 -2.43 6.07 -10.88
CA GLY A 29 -1.62 6.18 -12.10
C GLY A 29 -0.31 5.38 -12.06
N ILE A 30 -0.30 4.25 -11.34
CA ILE A 30 0.87 3.36 -11.22
C ILE A 30 0.57 1.95 -11.74
N SER A 31 1.61 1.15 -11.97
CA SER A 31 1.41 -0.25 -12.37
C SER A 31 0.90 -1.10 -11.20
N ARG A 32 -0.02 -2.04 -11.48
CA ARG A 32 -0.51 -3.00 -10.48
C ARG A 32 0.64 -3.80 -9.85
N SER A 33 1.65 -4.18 -10.64
CA SER A 33 2.81 -4.92 -10.14
C SER A 33 3.62 -4.10 -9.14
N TYR A 34 3.83 -2.80 -9.41
CA TYR A 34 4.50 -1.91 -8.46
C TYR A 34 3.70 -1.80 -7.16
N TYR A 35 2.39 -1.55 -7.24
CA TYR A 35 1.52 -1.53 -6.06
C TYR A 35 1.56 -2.86 -5.26
N ALA A 36 1.58 -4.01 -5.95
CA ALA A 36 1.69 -5.31 -5.29
C ALA A 36 3.02 -5.49 -4.52
N THR A 37 4.14 -4.98 -5.05
CA THR A 37 5.44 -5.01 -4.34
C THR A 37 5.48 -4.09 -3.13
N ILE A 38 4.70 -3.00 -3.15
CA ILE A 38 4.50 -2.13 -1.98
C ILE A 38 3.72 -2.88 -0.90
N GLU A 39 2.60 -3.53 -1.25
CA GLU A 39 1.81 -4.32 -0.29
C GLU A 39 2.54 -5.52 0.31
N SER A 40 3.53 -6.08 -0.39
CA SER A 40 4.35 -7.15 0.16
C SER A 40 5.52 -6.65 1.00
N GLY A 41 5.69 -5.32 1.13
CA GLY A 41 6.85 -4.71 1.78
C GLY A 41 8.18 -4.98 1.05
N MET A 42 8.13 -5.42 -0.21
CA MET A 42 9.32 -5.67 -1.03
C MET A 42 9.93 -4.36 -1.53
N ARG A 43 9.09 -3.33 -1.70
CA ARG A 43 9.52 -2.02 -2.18
C ARG A 43 8.92 -0.91 -1.35
N VAL A 44 9.79 0.00 -0.91
CA VAL A 44 9.37 1.28 -0.33
C VAL A 44 9.00 2.21 -1.49
N PRO A 45 7.79 2.80 -1.51
CA PRO A 45 7.41 3.75 -2.55
C PRO A 45 8.19 5.07 -2.45
N SER A 46 8.12 5.91 -3.50
CA SER A 46 8.56 7.30 -3.36
C SER A 46 7.65 8.06 -2.38
N LEU A 47 8.13 9.17 -1.81
CA LEU A 47 7.32 9.99 -0.91
C LEU A 47 5.98 10.39 -1.53
N LYS A 48 5.98 10.78 -2.82
CA LYS A 48 4.76 11.11 -3.54
C LYS A 48 3.78 9.92 -3.56
N VAL A 49 4.25 8.74 -3.95
CA VAL A 49 3.39 7.54 -4.02
C VAL A 49 2.94 7.09 -2.63
N ALA A 50 3.77 7.26 -1.60
CA ALA A 50 3.40 7.00 -0.22
C ALA A 50 2.24 7.90 0.24
N ILE A 51 2.34 9.21 -0.02
CA ILE A 51 1.27 10.19 0.24
C ILE A 51 0.00 9.79 -0.52
N ASP A 52 0.11 9.55 -1.82
CA ASP A 52 -1.04 9.19 -2.68
C ASP A 52 -1.75 7.92 -2.16
N ILE A 53 -1.00 6.89 -1.76
CA ILE A 53 -1.58 5.66 -1.20
C ILE A 53 -2.22 5.92 0.17
N SER A 54 -1.55 6.69 1.03
CA SER A 54 -2.04 7.07 2.36
C SER A 54 -3.37 7.80 2.28
N ASP A 55 -3.46 8.81 1.41
CA ASP A 55 -4.68 9.59 1.21
C ASP A 55 -5.80 8.72 0.62
N PHE A 56 -5.47 7.93 -0.41
CA PHE A 56 -6.45 7.07 -1.07
C PHE A 56 -7.01 5.97 -0.15
N LEU A 57 -6.15 5.34 0.66
CA LEU A 57 -6.55 4.27 1.58
C LEU A 57 -6.96 4.77 2.97
N ASN A 58 -6.81 6.07 3.25
CA ASN A 58 -7.02 6.70 4.56
C ASN A 58 -6.19 6.01 5.67
N ILE A 59 -4.87 5.93 5.47
CA ILE A 59 -3.91 5.36 6.41
C ILE A 59 -2.75 6.31 6.69
N ASP A 60 -2.16 6.23 7.88
CA ASP A 60 -1.00 7.06 8.25
C ASP A 60 0.22 6.71 7.37
N ILE A 61 0.88 7.74 6.81
CA ILE A 61 2.08 7.59 5.98
C ILE A 61 3.24 6.92 6.72
N LYS A 62 3.23 6.92 8.06
CA LYS A 62 4.23 6.22 8.89
C LYS A 62 4.35 4.73 8.58
N PHE A 63 3.31 4.10 7.99
CA PHE A 63 3.39 2.72 7.51
C PHE A 63 4.43 2.51 6.40
N PHE A 64 4.97 3.58 5.81
CA PHE A 64 6.04 3.54 4.82
C PHE A 64 7.41 3.98 5.36
N LEU A 65 7.52 4.38 6.64
CA LEU A 65 8.73 4.99 7.24
C LEU A 65 9.50 4.06 8.18
N SER A 66 9.04 2.81 8.35
CA SER A 66 9.55 1.80 9.27
C SER A 66 10.35 0.70 8.58
#